data_AF-A0A9P6X2T2-F1
#
_entry.id   AF-A0A9P6X2T2-F1
#
_cell.length_a   1.000
_cell.length_b   1.000
_cell.length_c   1.000
_cell.angle_alpha   90.00
_cell.angle_beta   90.00
_cell.angle_gamma   90.00
#
_symmetry.space_group_name_H-M   'P 1'
#
loop_
_entity.id
_entity.type
_entity.pdbx_description
1 polymer ?
#
loop_
_entity_poly.entity_id
_entity_poly.type
_entity_poly.pdbx_seq_one_letter_code
_entity_poly.pdbx_strand_id
1 'polypeptide(L)'
;MSKHDKRISFSSNDTIEPVLKDSVCITAELEMTVRASAVPKFLQKLGPHQEIDATVLELLNYNFRPRSELIVLVPSLFCGALLHDIITLLIITCEVYSRHSSVDIHSESTEFSVPGESSGYKNYMSCTTYEKSDGGATKLKLIIGTKTINLLITCSAEISTEPKINIGPGVEFGHGSITDSNCKIYLMKSKVEEFFEKV
;
A
#
# COMPACT_ATOMS: atom_id res chain seq x y z
N MET A 1 15.26 -51.60 -24.42
CA MET A 1 14.18 -50.79 -25.04
C MET A 1 13.88 -49.61 -24.13
N SER A 2 13.73 -48.43 -24.74
CA SER A 2 13.97 -47.10 -24.18
C SER A 2 12.96 -46.61 -23.14
N LYS A 3 13.46 -45.75 -22.23
CA LYS A 3 12.76 -44.88 -21.27
C LYS A 3 11.83 -43.87 -21.97
N HIS A 4 10.78 -43.45 -21.27
CA HIS A 4 10.08 -42.18 -21.50
C HIS A 4 10.09 -41.36 -20.20
N ASP A 5 11.22 -40.68 -19.99
CA ASP A 5 11.32 -39.46 -19.18
C ASP A 5 10.53 -38.36 -19.91
N LYS A 6 9.41 -37.90 -19.34
CA LYS A 6 8.79 -36.64 -19.76
C LYS A 6 9.61 -35.48 -19.19
N ARG A 7 10.73 -35.17 -19.83
CA ARG A 7 11.40 -33.88 -19.67
C ARG A 7 10.52 -32.82 -20.31
N ILE A 8 10.04 -31.88 -19.50
CA ILE A 8 9.52 -30.61 -19.99
C ILE A 8 10.73 -29.84 -20.53
N SER A 9 10.82 -29.75 -21.85
CA SER A 9 11.83 -28.95 -22.54
C SER A 9 11.36 -27.50 -22.59
N PHE A 10 12.08 -26.60 -21.91
CA PHE A 10 11.94 -25.18 -22.17
C PHE A 10 12.66 -24.85 -23.48
N SER A 11 11.89 -24.36 -24.45
CA SER A 11 12.39 -23.86 -25.73
C SER A 11 13.25 -22.63 -25.47
N SER A 12 14.55 -22.72 -25.74
CA SER A 12 15.50 -21.62 -25.71
C SER A 12 15.33 -20.75 -26.96
N ASN A 13 14.18 -20.07 -27.07
CA ASN A 13 13.95 -18.98 -28.02
C ASN A 13 12.73 -18.09 -27.70
N ASP A 14 12.22 -18.12 -26.46
CA ASP A 14 11.39 -17.01 -25.99
C ASP A 14 12.36 -15.91 -25.55
N THR A 15 12.61 -15.00 -26.48
CA THR A 15 13.30 -13.75 -26.18
C THR A 15 12.42 -13.04 -25.17
N ILE A 16 12.79 -13.14 -23.89
CA ILE A 16 12.25 -12.31 -22.82
C ILE A 16 12.61 -10.88 -23.23
N GLU A 17 11.68 -10.20 -23.90
CA GLU A 17 11.77 -8.76 -24.03
C GLU A 17 11.88 -8.21 -22.60
N PRO A 18 12.89 -7.38 -22.32
CA PRO A 18 13.03 -6.81 -21.01
C PRO A 18 11.90 -5.79 -20.84
N VAL A 19 10.78 -6.22 -20.26
CA VAL A 19 9.76 -5.31 -19.69
C VAL A 19 10.34 -4.76 -18.37
N LEU A 20 11.42 -4.00 -18.52
CA LEU A 20 12.12 -3.22 -17.49
C LEU A 20 12.30 -1.82 -18.09
N LYS A 21 11.19 -1.10 -18.20
CA LYS A 21 11.01 0.30 -18.65
C LYS A 21 9.48 0.49 -18.67
N ASP A 22 8.82 0.89 -17.59
CA ASP A 22 9.00 2.16 -16.91
C ASP A 22 8.66 1.99 -15.42
N SER A 23 9.64 2.18 -14.53
CA SER A 23 9.32 2.36 -13.11
C SER A 23 8.55 3.68 -13.01
N VAL A 24 7.24 3.61 -12.81
CA VAL A 24 6.36 4.79 -12.67
C VAL A 24 6.86 5.58 -11.47
N CYS A 25 7.63 6.62 -11.79
CA CYS A 25 8.15 7.57 -10.83
C CYS A 25 6.99 8.38 -10.25
N ILE A 26 7.22 9.07 -9.14
CA ILE A 26 6.27 10.06 -8.60
C ILE A 26 5.74 10.97 -9.71
N THR A 27 4.46 11.34 -9.63
CA THR A 27 3.87 12.27 -10.61
C THR A 27 4.45 13.67 -10.45
N ALA A 28 4.46 14.45 -11.54
CA ALA A 28 4.85 15.85 -11.50
C ALA A 28 3.99 16.67 -10.52
N GLU A 29 2.71 16.31 -10.38
CA GLU A 29 1.79 16.90 -9.41
C GLU A 29 2.23 16.65 -7.97
N LEU A 30 2.52 15.39 -7.61
CA LEU A 30 3.04 15.06 -6.28
C LEU A 30 4.38 15.77 -6.01
N GLU A 31 5.26 15.83 -7.00
CA GLU A 31 6.53 16.54 -6.87
C GLU A 31 6.34 18.04 -6.59
N MET A 32 5.41 18.69 -7.30
CA MET A 32 5.06 20.09 -7.04
C MET A 32 4.48 20.29 -5.64
N THR A 33 3.57 19.41 -5.20
CA THR A 33 2.98 19.45 -3.85
C THR A 33 4.06 19.40 -2.77
N VAL A 34 5.01 18.46 -2.90
CA VAL A 34 6.13 18.38 -1.95
C VAL A 34 6.99 19.63 -2.01
N ARG A 35 7.35 20.12 -3.21
CA ARG A 35 8.19 21.32 -3.38
C ARG A 35 7.57 22.58 -2.79
N ALA A 36 6.24 22.68 -2.80
CA ALA A 36 5.50 23.81 -2.23
C ALA A 36 5.21 23.66 -0.72
N SER A 37 5.43 22.49 -0.14
CA SER A 37 5.16 22.20 1.27
C SER A 37 6.18 22.84 2.23
N ALA A 38 5.93 22.72 3.55
CA ALA A 38 6.90 23.07 4.58
C ALA A 38 8.18 22.20 4.55
N VAL A 39 8.19 21.12 3.76
CA VAL A 39 9.32 20.18 3.63
C VAL A 39 9.74 19.99 2.16
N PRO A 40 10.20 21.05 1.46
CA PRO A 40 10.46 21.01 0.01
C PRO A 40 11.55 20.03 -0.43
N LYS A 41 12.43 19.62 0.51
CA LYS A 41 13.50 18.63 0.28
C LYS A 41 13.13 17.23 0.77
N PHE A 42 11.86 16.97 1.08
CA PHE A 42 11.43 15.72 1.70
C PHE A 42 11.74 14.49 0.85
N LEU A 43 11.37 14.52 -0.44
CA LEU A 43 11.66 13.45 -1.39
C LEU A 43 13.17 13.19 -1.53
N GLN A 44 14.00 14.25 -1.46
CA GLN A 44 15.47 14.09 -1.50
C GLN A 44 16.00 13.36 -0.26
N LYS A 45 15.34 13.50 0.90
CA LYS A 45 15.75 12.85 2.15
C LYS A 45 15.29 11.40 2.23
N LEU A 46 14.08 11.10 1.79
CA LEU A 46 13.55 9.73 1.79
C LEU A 46 14.14 8.88 0.65
N GLY A 47 14.60 9.53 -0.42
CA GLY A 47 15.05 8.83 -1.62
C GLY A 47 13.91 8.58 -2.60
N PRO A 48 14.14 7.76 -3.64
CA PRO A 48 13.18 7.58 -4.71
C PRO A 48 11.94 6.80 -4.25
N HIS A 49 10.77 7.28 -4.69
CA HIS A 49 9.50 6.58 -4.56
C HIS A 49 9.02 6.10 -5.93
N GLN A 50 8.20 5.05 -5.92
CA GLN A 50 7.48 4.54 -7.08
C GLN A 50 6.03 4.28 -6.72
N GLU A 51 5.13 4.45 -7.69
CA GLU A 51 3.76 4.00 -7.51
C GLU A 51 3.76 2.47 -7.30
N ILE A 52 2.87 1.98 -6.44
CA ILE A 52 2.70 0.55 -6.22
C ILE A 52 2.36 -0.17 -7.53
N ASP A 53 3.10 -1.23 -7.85
CA ASP A 53 2.95 -1.97 -9.11
C ASP A 53 2.19 -3.28 -8.93
N ALA A 54 1.91 -3.95 -10.06
CA ALA A 54 1.18 -5.21 -10.08
C ALA A 54 1.86 -6.31 -9.25
N THR A 55 3.19 -6.36 -9.23
CA THR A 55 3.95 -7.37 -8.48
C THR A 55 3.73 -7.21 -6.98
N VAL A 56 3.85 -5.98 -6.47
CA VAL A 56 3.58 -5.71 -5.05
C VAL A 56 2.11 -5.98 -4.72
N LEU A 57 1.17 -5.57 -5.58
CA LEU A 57 -0.25 -5.83 -5.40
C LEU A 57 -0.58 -7.33 -5.31
N GLU A 58 0.02 -8.15 -6.17
CA GLU A 58 -0.15 -9.61 -6.15
C GLU A 58 0.36 -10.21 -4.84
N LEU A 59 1.55 -9.81 -4.38
CA LEU A 59 2.13 -10.28 -3.12
C LEU A 59 1.31 -9.86 -1.91
N LEU A 60 0.76 -8.65 -1.89
CA LEU A 60 -0.12 -8.18 -0.81
C LEU A 60 -1.50 -8.85 -0.82
N ASN A 61 -1.87 -9.52 -1.91
CA ASN A 61 -3.07 -10.35 -2.02
C ASN A 61 -2.76 -11.86 -1.86
N TYR A 62 -1.52 -12.23 -1.56
CA TYR A 62 -1.16 -13.60 -1.24
C TYR A 62 -1.92 -14.10 0.00
N ASN A 63 -2.27 -15.38 -0.01
CA ASN A 63 -2.87 -16.03 1.16
C ASN A 63 -1.78 -16.26 2.21
N PHE A 64 -1.70 -15.40 3.23
CA PHE A 64 -0.69 -15.48 4.28
C PHE A 64 -0.81 -16.69 5.22
N ARG A 65 -1.87 -17.51 5.16
CA ARG A 65 -2.04 -18.66 6.08
C ARG A 65 -0.87 -19.66 6.11
N PRO A 66 -0.27 -20.06 4.96
CA PRO A 66 0.85 -20.99 4.96
C PRO A 66 2.16 -20.38 5.48
N ARG A 67 2.27 -19.04 5.46
CA ARG A 67 3.47 -18.27 5.83
C ARG A 67 3.06 -16.98 6.55
N SER A 68 2.44 -17.13 7.72
CA SER A 68 1.87 -16.00 8.46
C SER A 68 2.93 -15.03 8.95
N GLU A 69 4.18 -15.48 9.08
CA GLU A 69 5.33 -14.66 9.41
C GLU A 69 5.57 -13.53 8.39
N LEU A 70 5.16 -13.70 7.13
CA LEU A 70 5.36 -12.67 6.10
C LEU A 70 4.51 -11.42 6.32
N ILE A 71 3.41 -11.50 7.10
CA ILE A 71 2.54 -10.35 7.35
C ILE A 71 3.28 -9.22 8.09
N VAL A 72 4.31 -9.56 8.87
CA VAL A 72 5.11 -8.58 9.66
C VAL A 72 5.99 -7.70 8.78
N LEU A 73 6.17 -8.07 7.50
CA LEU A 73 6.93 -7.29 6.54
C LEU A 73 6.11 -6.12 5.98
N VAL A 74 4.77 -6.24 5.99
CA VAL A 74 3.86 -5.28 5.38
C VAL A 74 3.94 -3.88 6.04
N PRO A 75 3.94 -3.72 7.38
CA PRO A 75 4.12 -2.39 7.97
C PRO A 75 5.39 -1.69 7.49
N SER A 76 6.50 -2.44 7.42
CA SER A 76 7.81 -1.89 7.00
C SER A 76 7.82 -1.42 5.55
N LEU A 77 7.01 -2.06 4.68
CA LEU A 77 6.85 -1.65 3.29
C LEU A 77 6.12 -0.30 3.16
N PHE A 78 5.14 -0.04 4.03
CA PHE A 78 4.29 1.16 3.97
C PHE A 78 4.79 2.34 4.83
N CYS A 79 5.64 2.10 5.83
CA CYS A 79 6.26 3.19 6.59
C CYS A 79 7.15 4.05 5.66
N GLY A 80 6.82 5.34 5.55
CA GLY A 80 7.48 6.27 4.62
C GLY A 80 6.81 6.37 3.24
N ALA A 81 5.72 5.63 3.01
CA ALA A 81 4.93 5.73 1.79
C ALA A 81 4.11 7.03 1.74
N LEU A 82 3.81 7.47 0.52
CA LEU A 82 2.97 8.65 0.25
C LEU A 82 1.62 8.19 -0.30
N LEU A 83 0.55 8.72 0.28
CA LEU A 83 -0.81 8.63 -0.26
C LEU A 83 -1.14 9.96 -0.91
N HIS A 84 -1.57 9.94 -2.15
CA HIS A 84 -1.82 11.14 -2.93
C HIS A 84 -3.21 11.08 -3.57
N ASP A 85 -4.04 12.04 -3.18
CA ASP A 85 -5.36 12.34 -3.75
C ASP A 85 -5.53 13.87 -3.66
N ILE A 86 -6.71 14.37 -3.27
CA ILE A 86 -6.94 15.79 -2.95
C ILE A 86 -5.89 16.32 -1.95
N ILE A 87 -5.51 15.49 -0.98
CA ILE A 87 -4.39 15.77 -0.08
C ILE A 87 -3.27 14.75 -0.28
N THR A 88 -2.07 15.13 0.18
CA THR A 88 -0.93 14.21 0.23
C THR A 88 -0.60 13.88 1.68
N LEU A 89 -0.55 12.60 2.01
CA LEU A 89 -0.19 12.11 3.33
C LEU A 89 1.09 11.28 3.27
N LEU A 90 1.97 11.51 4.23
CA LEU A 90 3.04 10.58 4.58
C LEU A 90 2.51 9.58 5.61
N ILE A 91 2.66 8.29 5.34
CA ILE A 91 2.44 7.24 6.33
C ILE A 91 3.66 7.17 7.24
N ILE A 92 3.46 7.40 8.54
CA ILE A 92 4.52 7.30 9.56
C ILE A 92 4.49 5.91 10.19
N THR A 93 3.30 5.41 10.55
CA THR A 93 3.12 4.04 11.05
C THR A 93 1.74 3.51 10.70
N CYS A 94 1.64 2.19 10.58
CA CYS A 94 0.40 1.47 10.38
C CYS A 94 0.40 0.14 11.15
N GLU A 95 -0.79 -0.37 11.40
CA GLU A 95 -1.04 -1.69 11.98
C GLU A 95 -1.64 -2.59 10.89
N VAL A 96 -1.20 -3.84 10.83
CA VAL A 96 -1.65 -4.80 9.81
C VAL A 96 -2.43 -5.92 10.48
N TYR A 97 -3.62 -6.16 9.93
CA TYR A 97 -4.57 -7.16 10.39
C TYR A 97 -4.84 -8.15 9.27
N SER A 98 -4.89 -9.44 9.60
CA SER A 98 -5.31 -10.45 8.65
C SER A 98 -6.83 -10.51 8.59
N ARG A 99 -7.39 -10.71 7.39
CA ARG A 99 -8.83 -10.98 7.23
C ARG A 99 -9.20 -12.42 7.55
N HIS A 100 -8.21 -13.30 7.71
CA HIS A 100 -8.43 -14.67 8.14
C HIS A 100 -8.38 -14.78 9.66
N SER A 101 -9.49 -15.20 10.26
CA SER A 101 -9.62 -15.43 11.71
C SER A 101 -8.64 -16.45 12.29
N SER A 102 -8.11 -17.35 11.46
CA SER A 102 -7.07 -18.31 11.86
C SER A 102 -5.66 -17.70 12.00
N VAL A 103 -5.46 -16.48 11.48
CA VAL A 103 -4.19 -15.74 11.53
C VAL A 103 -4.32 -14.54 12.46
N ASP A 104 -5.51 -13.92 12.51
CA ASP A 104 -5.81 -12.77 13.35
C ASP A 104 -7.21 -12.88 13.94
N ILE A 105 -7.29 -12.97 15.26
CA ILE A 105 -8.56 -13.13 15.99
C ILE A 105 -9.49 -11.92 15.82
N HIS A 106 -8.94 -10.74 15.51
CA HIS A 106 -9.73 -9.54 15.29
C HIS A 106 -10.47 -9.61 13.96
N SER A 107 -9.92 -10.31 12.96
CA SER A 107 -10.55 -10.63 11.67
C SER A 107 -11.40 -9.48 11.13
N GLU A 108 -10.89 -8.25 11.19
CA GLU A 108 -11.70 -7.05 10.94
C GLU A 108 -12.07 -6.96 9.46
N SER A 109 -13.16 -7.62 9.06
CA SER A 109 -13.73 -7.50 7.72
C SER A 109 -14.65 -6.29 7.67
N THR A 110 -14.06 -5.11 7.50
CA THR A 110 -14.84 -3.90 7.24
C THR A 110 -15.14 -3.83 5.74
N GLU A 111 -16.41 -3.75 5.35
CA GLU A 111 -16.83 -3.71 3.93
C GLU A 111 -16.10 -2.61 3.15
N PHE A 112 -15.90 -1.44 3.77
CA PHE A 112 -15.20 -0.29 3.20
C PHE A 112 -13.77 -0.55 2.76
N SER A 113 -13.13 -1.61 3.27
CA SER A 113 -11.74 -1.94 2.96
C SER A 113 -11.61 -3.05 1.91
N VAL A 114 -12.71 -3.67 1.49
CA VAL A 114 -12.66 -4.73 0.48
C VAL A 114 -12.51 -4.08 -0.89
N PRO A 115 -11.47 -4.41 -1.67
CA PRO A 115 -11.25 -3.77 -2.95
C PRO A 115 -12.33 -4.15 -3.96
N GLY A 116 -13.00 -3.15 -4.51
CA GLY A 116 -14.00 -3.30 -5.58
C GLY A 116 -13.51 -2.81 -6.95
N GLU A 117 -14.36 -2.93 -7.97
CA GLU A 117 -14.03 -2.52 -9.34
C GLU A 117 -13.80 -1.01 -9.47
N SER A 118 -14.40 -0.22 -8.58
CA SER A 118 -14.28 1.23 -8.51
C SER A 118 -12.97 1.72 -7.86
N SER A 119 -12.18 0.82 -7.26
CA SER A 119 -10.90 1.19 -6.65
C SER A 119 -9.87 1.61 -7.71
N GLY A 120 -8.98 2.54 -7.35
CA GLY A 120 -7.86 2.97 -8.20
C GLY A 120 -6.95 1.80 -8.62
N TYR A 121 -6.91 0.75 -7.80
CA TYR A 121 -6.17 -0.50 -8.03
C TYR A 121 -7.05 -1.70 -8.42
N LYS A 122 -8.26 -1.46 -8.95
CA LYS A 122 -9.14 -2.43 -9.62
C LYS A 122 -9.21 -3.82 -8.97
N ASN A 123 -9.98 -3.97 -7.89
CA ASN A 123 -10.17 -5.21 -7.15
C ASN A 123 -8.93 -5.75 -6.41
N TYR A 124 -7.75 -5.14 -6.49
CA TYR A 124 -6.56 -5.62 -5.76
C TYR A 124 -6.35 -4.89 -4.43
N MET A 125 -6.63 -3.60 -4.38
CA MET A 125 -6.38 -2.79 -3.21
C MET A 125 -7.38 -1.65 -3.13
N SER A 126 -7.80 -1.33 -1.91
CA SER A 126 -8.58 -0.14 -1.60
C SER A 126 -7.78 0.80 -0.71
N CYS A 127 -8.03 2.10 -0.80
CA CYS A 127 -7.48 3.09 0.12
C CYS A 127 -8.52 4.17 0.40
N THR A 128 -9.11 4.14 1.59
CA THR A 128 -10.25 5.01 1.90
C THR A 128 -10.30 5.36 3.37
N THR A 129 -11.16 6.31 3.69
CA THR A 129 -11.56 6.57 5.07
C THR A 129 -12.91 5.97 5.39
N TYR A 130 -13.09 5.53 6.63
CA TYR A 130 -14.38 5.01 7.12
C TYR A 130 -14.64 5.44 8.56
N GLU A 131 -15.91 5.61 8.90
CA GLU A 131 -16.32 5.94 10.26
C GLU A 131 -16.44 4.69 11.11
N LYS A 132 -15.79 4.68 12.28
CA LYS A 132 -15.95 3.61 13.27
C LYS A 132 -15.91 4.18 14.68
N SER A 133 -16.75 3.60 15.54
CA SER A 133 -16.71 3.79 16.99
C SER A 133 -16.11 2.55 17.65
N ASP A 134 -15.09 2.75 18.49
CA ASP A 134 -14.51 1.68 19.31
C ASP A 134 -15.02 1.79 20.77
N GLY A 135 -16.31 2.06 20.96
CA GLY A 135 -16.91 2.27 22.29
C GLY A 135 -16.83 3.71 22.80
N GLY A 136 -16.43 4.65 21.94
CA GLY A 136 -16.40 6.09 22.20
C GLY A 136 -17.02 6.90 21.06
N ALA A 137 -16.65 8.18 20.94
CA ALA A 137 -17.07 8.99 19.80
C ALA A 137 -16.61 8.35 18.48
N THR A 138 -17.49 8.35 17.47
CA THR A 138 -17.15 7.93 16.12
C THR A 138 -16.00 8.78 15.59
N LYS A 139 -14.98 8.12 15.05
CA LYS A 139 -13.86 8.79 14.39
C LYS A 139 -13.75 8.30 12.96
N LEU A 140 -13.33 9.21 12.08
CA LEU A 140 -12.92 8.86 10.74
C LEU A 140 -11.54 8.19 10.82
N LYS A 141 -11.41 7.00 10.25
CA LYS A 141 -10.17 6.22 10.23
C LYS A 141 -9.71 6.02 8.80
N LEU A 142 -8.40 6.03 8.56
CA LEU A 142 -7.80 5.77 7.25
C LEU A 142 -7.31 4.32 7.16
N ILE A 143 -7.72 3.61 6.11
CA ILE A 143 -7.41 2.20 5.90
C ILE A 143 -7.00 1.93 4.46
N ILE A 144 -6.01 1.05 4.30
CA ILE A 144 -5.67 0.42 3.03
C ILE A 144 -6.04 -1.04 3.15
N GLY A 145 -6.88 -1.56 2.26
CA GLY A 145 -7.34 -2.94 2.33
C GLY A 145 -7.01 -3.73 1.08
N THR A 146 -6.66 -5.00 1.25
CA THR A 146 -6.53 -5.98 0.15
C THR A 146 -7.54 -7.10 0.35
N LYS A 147 -7.51 -8.15 -0.50
CA LYS A 147 -8.36 -9.34 -0.31
C LYS A 147 -8.00 -10.14 0.94
N THR A 148 -6.77 -10.02 1.45
CA THR A 148 -6.26 -10.89 2.52
C THR A 148 -5.89 -10.15 3.79
N ILE A 149 -5.59 -8.86 3.72
CA ILE A 149 -5.18 -8.04 4.87
C ILE A 149 -5.86 -6.66 4.87
N ASN A 150 -5.80 -6.02 6.02
CA ASN A 150 -6.14 -4.62 6.25
C ASN A 150 -4.98 -3.91 6.92
N LEU A 151 -4.67 -2.70 6.47
CA LEU A 151 -3.65 -1.83 7.03
C LEU A 151 -4.34 -0.59 7.58
N LEU A 152 -4.40 -0.49 8.91
CA LEU A 152 -4.90 0.69 9.60
C LEU A 152 -3.77 1.70 9.74
N ILE A 153 -3.94 2.91 9.21
CA ILE A 153 -2.94 3.97 9.38
C ILE A 153 -3.10 4.57 10.78
N THR A 154 -2.07 4.44 11.60
CA THR A 154 -2.09 4.87 13.01
C THR A 154 -1.25 6.11 13.28
N CYS A 155 -0.45 6.55 12.31
CA CYS A 155 0.11 7.89 12.31
C CYS A 155 0.41 8.33 10.88
N SER A 156 0.03 9.56 10.56
CA SER A 156 0.30 10.18 9.27
C SER A 156 0.56 11.67 9.42
N ALA A 157 1.28 12.24 8.45
CA ALA A 157 1.49 13.68 8.35
C ALA A 157 1.04 14.19 6.98
N GLU A 158 0.27 15.27 6.97
CA GLU A 158 -0.10 15.95 5.73
C GLU A 158 1.11 16.71 5.17
N ILE A 159 1.37 16.52 3.87
CA ILE A 159 2.38 17.26 3.14
C ILE A 159 1.75 18.52 2.57
N SER A 160 1.85 19.61 3.34
CA SER A 160 1.32 20.92 2.98
C SER A 160 2.20 22.05 3.54
N THR A 161 1.83 23.31 3.29
CA THR A 161 2.51 24.48 3.86
C THR A 161 2.32 24.59 5.38
N GLU A 162 1.23 24.03 5.91
CA GLU A 162 0.91 23.95 7.33
C GLU A 162 0.61 22.49 7.72
N PRO A 163 1.65 21.65 7.90
CA PRO A 163 1.48 20.22 8.10
C PRO A 163 0.63 19.89 9.32
N LYS A 164 -0.34 19.00 9.14
CA LYS A 164 -1.12 18.40 10.22
C LYS A 164 -0.63 16.98 10.47
N ILE A 165 -0.46 16.63 11.75
CA ILE A 165 -0.04 15.30 12.16
C ILE A 165 -1.23 14.61 12.83
N ASN A 166 -1.62 13.47 12.29
CA ASN A 166 -2.62 12.60 12.89
C ASN A 166 -1.89 11.53 13.70
N ILE A 167 -2.15 11.46 15.01
CA ILE A 167 -1.61 10.42 15.90
C ILE A 167 -2.76 9.57 16.42
N GLY A 168 -2.64 8.26 16.27
CA GLY A 168 -3.70 7.29 16.49
C GLY A 168 -4.47 6.98 15.19
N PRO A 169 -5.44 6.07 15.25
CA PRO A 169 -6.17 5.60 14.07
C PRO A 169 -7.17 6.62 13.50
N GLY A 170 -7.40 7.74 14.21
CA GLY A 170 -8.33 8.79 13.79
C GLY A 170 -7.62 9.84 12.93
N VAL A 171 -8.32 10.35 11.91
CA VAL A 171 -7.84 11.43 11.03
C VAL A 171 -8.72 12.67 11.12
N GLU A 172 -8.10 13.85 11.00
CA GLU A 172 -8.77 15.16 11.14
C GLU A 172 -8.96 15.91 9.80
N PHE A 173 -8.71 15.26 8.66
CA PHE A 173 -9.04 15.80 7.35
C PHE A 173 -10.47 15.45 6.93
N GLY A 174 -11.04 16.23 6.00
CA GLY A 174 -12.42 16.08 5.56
C GLY A 174 -12.68 14.74 4.87
N HIS A 175 -13.89 14.20 5.04
CA HIS A 175 -14.38 13.07 4.25
C HIS A 175 -14.14 13.28 2.75
N GLY A 176 -13.68 12.24 2.07
CA GLY A 176 -13.38 12.29 0.65
C GLY A 176 -12.08 13.01 0.28
N SER A 177 -11.24 13.39 1.26
CA SER A 177 -9.90 13.91 0.96
C SER A 177 -8.93 12.82 0.47
N ILE A 178 -9.20 11.57 0.88
CA ILE A 178 -8.59 10.36 0.35
C ILE A 178 -9.75 9.44 -0.04
N THR A 179 -9.81 9.07 -1.31
CA THR A 179 -10.88 8.26 -1.90
C THR A 179 -10.33 7.02 -2.57
N ASP A 180 -11.11 5.94 -2.48
CA ASP A 180 -10.72 4.65 -3.04
C ASP A 180 -10.43 4.69 -4.54
N SER A 181 -11.17 5.51 -5.29
CA SER A 181 -11.07 5.59 -6.76
C SER A 181 -9.87 6.42 -7.24
N ASN A 182 -9.41 7.40 -6.46
CA ASN A 182 -8.41 8.37 -6.91
C ASN A 182 -7.08 8.26 -6.18
N CYS A 183 -7.06 7.69 -4.97
CA CYS A 183 -5.87 7.63 -4.15
C CYS A 183 -4.76 6.80 -4.81
N LYS A 184 -3.60 7.42 -5.00
CA LYS A 184 -2.37 6.78 -5.45
C LYS A 184 -1.40 6.58 -4.29
N ILE A 185 -0.75 5.43 -4.27
CA ILE A 185 0.15 4.99 -3.22
C ILE A 185 1.55 4.89 -3.81
N TYR A 186 2.48 5.66 -3.25
CA TYR A 186 3.88 5.64 -3.65
C TYR A 186 4.74 5.08 -2.52
N LEU A 187 5.42 3.98 -2.81
CA LEU A 187 6.30 3.27 -1.88
C LEU A 187 7.74 3.73 -2.10
N MET A 188 8.55 3.74 -1.03
CA MET A 188 9.99 3.95 -1.15
C MET A 188 10.61 2.77 -1.91
N LYS A 189 11.40 3.02 -2.96
CA LYS A 189 12.00 1.94 -3.77
C LYS A 189 12.85 0.99 -2.94
N SER A 190 13.64 1.54 -2.02
CA SER A 190 14.48 0.75 -1.11
C SER A 190 13.67 -0.20 -0.22
N LYS A 191 12.43 0.16 0.14
CA LYS A 191 11.52 -0.69 0.91
C LYS A 191 10.86 -1.76 0.07
N VAL A 192 10.57 -1.48 -1.20
CA VAL A 192 10.10 -2.48 -2.15
C VAL A 192 11.18 -3.54 -2.41
N GLU A 193 12.43 -3.10 -2.60
CA GLU A 193 13.59 -3.99 -2.77
C GLU A 193 13.80 -4.87 -1.53
N GLU A 194 13.83 -4.26 -0.32
CA GLU A 194 13.94 -4.99 0.95
C GLU A 194 12.80 -5.99 1.15
N PHE A 195 11.58 -5.65 0.70
CA PHE A 195 10.43 -6.54 0.76
C PHE A 195 10.66 -7.75 -0.14
N PHE A 196 11.00 -7.55 -1.42
CA PHE A 196 11.24 -8.64 -2.37
C PHE A 196 12.35 -9.61 -1.98
N GLU A 197 13.38 -9.16 -1.26
CA GLU A 197 14.42 -10.05 -0.73
C GLU A 197 13.92 -11.03 0.34
N LYS A 198 12.78 -10.73 0.98
CA LYS A 198 12.28 -11.46 2.16
C LYS A 198 11.04 -12.32 1.87
N VAL A 199 10.36 -12.13 0.73
CA VAL A 199 9.11 -12.86 0.39
C VAL A 199 9.39 -14.19 -0.31
#